data_AF-A0AAQ4E234-F1
#
_entry.id   AF-A0AAQ4E234-F1
#
_cell.length_a   1.000
_cell.length_b   1.000
_cell.length_c   1.000
_cell.angle_alpha   90.00
_cell.angle_beta   90.00
_cell.angle_gamma   90.00
#
_symmetry.space_group_name_H-M   'P 1'
#
loop_
_entity.id
_entity.type
_entity.pdbx_description
1 polymer ?
#
loop_
_entity_poly.entity_id
_entity_poly.type
_entity_poly.pdbx_seq_one_letter_code
_entity_poly.pdbx_strand_id
1 'polypeptide(L)'
;MQARYLHTLTCGRQADEMTISSRTQLAVVYYNENSTKVQAETADGERWWKVKTSKARRGHNVCPVKEETTYSYVDNVLLNVVESCEGSSYKESFLSNEPPTLHHMTSHYNRPEKQELISARHSRLSKTLPDPLSLPALPSASSS
;
A
#
# COMPACT_ATOMS: atom_id res chain seq x y z
N MET A 1 3.24 28.77 30.25
CA MET A 1 3.65 29.01 28.85
C MET A 1 3.75 27.75 27.97
N GLN A 2 3.43 26.54 28.45
CA GLN A 2 3.54 25.32 27.64
C GLN A 2 2.28 24.99 26.80
N ALA A 3 1.10 25.49 27.18
CA ALA A 3 -0.16 25.15 26.52
C ALA A 3 -0.33 25.73 25.09
N ARG A 4 0.34 26.85 24.77
CA ARG A 4 0.27 27.46 23.43
C ARG A 4 1.18 26.79 22.39
N TYR A 5 2.17 26.01 22.83
CA TYR A 5 3.16 25.38 21.95
C TYR A 5 2.69 24.05 21.36
N LEU A 6 1.80 23.33 22.06
CA LEU A 6 1.27 22.06 21.57
C LEU A 6 0.17 22.23 20.50
N HIS A 7 -0.62 23.31 20.58
CA HIS A 7 -1.73 23.57 19.66
C HIS A 7 -1.27 24.03 18.26
N THR A 8 -0.09 24.63 18.14
CA THR A 8 0.49 25.02 16.84
C THR A 8 1.12 23.84 16.11
N LEU A 9 1.67 22.87 16.85
CA LEU A 9 2.30 21.67 16.29
C LEU A 9 1.26 20.64 15.78
N THR A 10 0.09 20.55 16.41
CA THR A 10 -1.01 19.71 15.92
C THR A 10 -1.67 20.29 14.68
N CYS A 11 -1.84 21.61 14.60
CA CYS A 11 -2.45 22.29 13.45
C CYS A 11 -1.63 22.13 12.15
N GLY A 12 -0.30 22.25 12.21
CA GLY A 12 0.57 22.05 11.04
C GLY A 12 0.61 20.60 10.55
N ARG A 13 0.67 19.64 11.47
CA ARG A 13 0.67 18.20 11.14
C ARG A 13 -0.64 17.76 10.49
N GLN A 14 -1.78 18.28 10.97
CA GLN A 14 -3.10 17.96 10.43
C GLN A 14 -3.28 18.50 9.01
N ALA A 15 -2.78 19.70 8.71
CA ALA A 15 -2.89 20.30 7.38
C ALA A 15 -2.05 19.56 6.32
N ASP A 16 -0.85 19.10 6.70
CA ASP A 16 0.00 18.29 5.84
C ASP A 16 -0.60 16.90 5.59
N GLU A 17 -1.18 16.28 6.62
CA GLU A 17 -1.88 14.99 6.52
C GLU A 17 -3.13 15.07 5.63
N MET A 18 -3.90 16.15 5.75
CA MET A 18 -5.05 16.42 4.88
C MET A 18 -4.65 16.59 3.41
N THR A 19 -3.58 17.35 3.15
CA THR A 19 -3.10 17.59 1.77
C THR A 19 -2.59 16.31 1.11
N ILE A 20 -1.89 15.46 1.88
CA ILE A 20 -1.41 14.16 1.40
C ILE A 20 -2.58 13.19 1.18
N SER A 21 -3.56 13.18 2.07
CA SER A 21 -4.75 12.32 1.99
C SER A 21 -5.57 12.61 0.73
N SER A 22 -5.91 13.88 0.47
CA SER A 22 -6.71 14.25 -0.70
C SER A 22 -6.00 13.91 -2.02
N ARG A 23 -4.68 14.14 -2.10
CA ARG A 23 -3.88 13.78 -3.28
C ARG A 23 -3.84 12.27 -3.49
N THR A 24 -3.77 11.50 -2.41
CA THR A 24 -3.76 10.03 -2.46
C THR A 24 -5.12 9.50 -2.91
N GLN A 25 -6.22 10.03 -2.38
CA GLN A 25 -7.57 9.68 -2.81
C GLN A 25 -7.80 9.98 -4.29
N LEU A 26 -7.36 11.16 -4.77
CA LEU A 26 -7.45 11.52 -6.18
C LEU A 26 -6.62 10.57 -7.06
N ALA A 27 -5.43 10.16 -6.61
CA ALA A 27 -4.63 9.17 -7.31
C ALA A 27 -5.31 7.79 -7.38
N VAL A 28 -6.04 7.39 -6.34
CA VAL A 28 -6.83 6.15 -6.32
C VAL A 28 -7.97 6.23 -7.34
N VAL A 29 -8.73 7.33 -7.36
CA VAL A 29 -9.82 7.52 -8.32
C VAL A 29 -9.28 7.53 -9.76
N TYR A 30 -8.20 8.26 -9.99
CA TYR A 30 -7.49 8.26 -11.28
C TYR A 30 -7.06 6.84 -11.68
N TYR A 31 -6.50 6.06 -10.75
CA TYR A 31 -6.09 4.69 -11.00
C TYR A 31 -7.29 3.80 -11.32
N ASN A 32 -8.40 3.92 -10.59
CA ASN A 32 -9.60 3.13 -10.83
C ASN A 32 -10.16 3.35 -12.24
N GLU A 33 -10.15 4.61 -12.72
CA GLU A 33 -10.62 4.95 -14.07
C GLU A 33 -9.63 4.51 -15.17
N ASN A 34 -8.32 4.67 -14.94
CA ASN A 34 -7.32 4.56 -16.01
C ASN A 34 -6.50 3.25 -15.98
N SER A 35 -6.57 2.46 -14.91
CA SER A 35 -5.74 1.24 -14.77
C SER A 35 -6.17 0.10 -15.69
N THR A 36 -7.45 -0.01 -16.00
CA THR A 36 -8.03 -1.10 -16.81
C THR A 36 -8.10 -0.77 -18.30
N LYS A 37 -7.65 0.43 -18.71
CA LYS A 37 -7.62 0.83 -20.12
C LYS A 37 -6.82 -0.14 -20.98
N VAL A 38 -7.37 -0.41 -22.17
CA VAL A 38 -6.81 -1.33 -23.16
C VAL A 38 -5.52 -0.74 -23.75
N GLN A 39 -4.69 -1.60 -24.29
CA GLN A 39 -3.51 -1.18 -25.04
C GLN A 39 -3.94 -0.43 -26.29
N ALA A 40 -3.31 0.71 -26.57
CA ALA A 40 -3.57 1.49 -27.76
C ALA A 40 -3.19 0.70 -29.02
N GLU A 41 -4.00 0.83 -30.06
CA GLU A 41 -3.76 0.24 -31.37
C GLU A 41 -3.47 1.34 -32.40
N THR A 42 -2.60 1.01 -33.35
CA THR A 42 -2.26 1.89 -34.48
C THR A 42 -3.40 1.84 -35.50
N ALA A 43 -3.43 2.77 -36.47
CA ALA A 43 -4.43 2.76 -37.55
C ALA A 43 -4.51 1.41 -38.31
N ASP A 44 -3.39 0.69 -38.36
CA ASP A 44 -3.27 -0.64 -38.98
C ASP A 44 -3.73 -1.80 -38.07
N GLY A 45 -4.25 -1.51 -36.87
CA GLY A 45 -4.68 -2.51 -35.88
C GLY A 45 -3.53 -3.13 -35.06
N GLU A 46 -2.30 -2.64 -35.21
CA GLU A 46 -1.15 -3.13 -34.46
C GLU A 46 -1.05 -2.51 -33.07
N ARG A 47 -0.88 -3.35 -32.05
CA ARG A 47 -0.69 -2.92 -30.65
C ARG A 47 0.53 -2.01 -30.50
N TRP A 48 0.35 -0.90 -29.80
CA TRP A 48 1.40 0.10 -29.61
C TRP A 48 2.29 -0.22 -28.41
N TRP A 49 3.61 -0.17 -28.62
CA TRP A 49 4.63 -0.48 -27.64
C TRP A 49 5.63 0.67 -27.46
N LYS A 50 6.10 0.87 -26.23
CA LYS A 50 7.16 1.85 -25.89
C LYS A 50 8.36 1.14 -25.28
N VAL A 51 9.54 1.40 -25.81
CA VAL A 51 10.80 0.94 -25.22
C VAL A 51 11.15 1.82 -24.03
N LYS A 52 11.38 1.20 -22.87
CA LYS A 52 11.91 1.84 -21.67
C LYS A 52 13.29 1.26 -21.37
N THR A 53 14.22 2.13 -20.99
CA THR A 53 15.54 1.70 -20.53
C THR A 53 15.55 1.76 -19.02
N SER A 54 15.65 0.62 -18.35
CA SER A 54 15.72 0.61 -16.89
C SER A 54 17.16 0.84 -16.43
N LYS A 55 17.38 1.87 -15.60
CA LYS A 55 18.70 2.13 -15.02
C LYS A 55 19.16 0.98 -14.12
N ALA A 56 18.23 0.33 -13.41
CA ALA A 56 18.53 -0.74 -12.46
C ALA A 56 18.96 -2.06 -13.12
N ARG A 57 18.35 -2.46 -14.24
CA ARG A 57 18.67 -3.74 -14.91
C ARG A 57 19.66 -3.59 -16.08
N ARG A 58 20.16 -2.37 -16.35
CA ARG A 58 21.08 -2.06 -17.46
C ARG A 58 20.64 -2.70 -18.79
N GLY A 59 19.37 -2.54 -19.13
CA GLY A 59 18.78 -3.14 -20.32
C GLY A 59 17.49 -2.45 -20.76
N HIS A 60 17.07 -2.76 -21.97
CA HIS A 60 15.83 -2.27 -22.57
C HIS A 60 14.68 -3.24 -22.29
N ASN A 61 13.52 -2.69 -21.93
CA ASN A 61 12.29 -3.44 -21.75
C ASN A 61 11.17 -2.76 -22.54
N VAL A 62 10.28 -3.57 -23.12
CA VAL A 62 9.13 -3.06 -23.87
C VAL A 62 7.94 -2.98 -22.91
N CYS A 63 7.17 -1.89 -22.97
CA CYS A 63 5.94 -1.71 -22.20
C CYS A 63 4.77 -1.40 -23.14
N PRO A 64 3.57 -1.95 -22.88
CA PRO A 64 2.38 -1.58 -23.65
C PRO A 64 2.05 -0.11 -23.39
N VAL A 65 1.70 0.60 -24.46
CA VAL A 65 1.13 1.96 -24.37
C VAL A 65 -0.37 1.80 -24.23
N LYS A 66 -0.95 2.31 -23.14
CA LYS A 66 -2.40 2.32 -22.97
C LYS A 66 -3.02 3.44 -23.78
N GLU A 67 -4.31 3.31 -24.05
CA GLU A 67 -5.14 4.39 -24.56
C GLU A 67 -5.04 5.67 -23.71
N GLU A 68 -5.45 6.78 -24.31
CA GLU A 68 -5.42 8.09 -23.67
C GLU A 68 -6.17 8.09 -22.32
N THR A 69 -5.60 8.80 -21.35
CA THR A 69 -6.16 8.92 -20.01
C THR A 69 -7.43 9.75 -20.04
N THR A 70 -8.44 9.30 -19.29
CA THR A 70 -9.69 10.04 -19.11
C THR A 70 -9.73 10.63 -17.71
N TYR A 71 -10.39 11.78 -17.61
CA TYR A 71 -10.55 12.55 -16.37
C TYR A 71 -12.02 12.75 -16.03
N SER A 72 -12.89 11.79 -16.40
CA SER A 72 -14.34 11.91 -16.18
C SER A 72 -14.70 11.97 -14.71
N TYR A 73 -13.86 11.40 -13.83
CA TYR A 73 -13.99 11.53 -12.39
C TYR A 73 -13.93 12.98 -11.87
N VAL A 74 -13.31 13.91 -12.60
CA VAL A 74 -13.16 15.31 -12.12
C VAL A 74 -14.52 15.98 -11.99
N ASP A 75 -15.38 15.79 -12.99
CA ASP A 75 -16.73 16.37 -12.98
C ASP A 75 -17.56 15.79 -11.84
N ASN A 76 -17.47 14.46 -11.63
CA ASN A 76 -18.14 13.79 -10.51
C ASN A 76 -17.67 14.31 -9.15
N VAL A 77 -16.35 14.52 -8.98
CA VAL A 77 -15.80 15.07 -7.74
C VAL A 77 -16.29 16.50 -7.51
N LEU A 78 -16.33 17.34 -8.54
CA LEU A 78 -16.83 18.71 -8.43
C LEU A 78 -18.31 18.77 -8.09
N LEU A 79 -19.14 17.96 -8.74
CA LEU A 79 -20.57 17.86 -8.44
C LEU A 79 -20.81 17.43 -6.99
N ASN A 80 -20.11 16.38 -6.53
CA ASN A 80 -20.22 15.91 -5.15
C ASN A 80 -19.83 17.00 -4.12
N VAL A 81 -18.83 17.83 -4.43
CA VAL A 81 -18.43 18.94 -3.55
C VAL A 81 -19.52 20.01 -3.49
N VAL A 82 -20.14 20.34 -4.62
CA VAL A 82 -21.25 21.30 -4.67
C VAL A 82 -22.43 20.79 -3.86
N GLU A 83 -22.88 19.55 -4.12
CA GLU A 83 -23.97 18.90 -3.37
C GLU A 83 -23.68 18.85 -1.86
N SER A 84 -22.43 18.54 -1.48
CA SER A 84 -22.04 18.49 -0.06
C SER A 84 -22.06 19.87 0.61
N CYS A 85 -21.99 20.96 -0.14
CA CYS A 85 -22.06 22.33 0.38
C CYS A 85 -23.48 22.92 0.32
N GLU A 86 -24.43 22.25 -0.34
CA GLU A 86 -25.83 22.68 -0.39
C GLU A 86 -26.52 22.39 0.96
N GLY A 87 -26.52 23.39 1.85
CA GLY A 87 -27.27 23.36 3.11
C GLY A 87 -26.44 23.46 4.39
N SER A 88 -25.11 23.44 4.31
CA SER A 88 -24.25 23.73 5.46
C SER A 88 -22.88 24.28 5.01
N SER A 89 -22.12 24.85 5.94
CA SER A 89 -20.75 25.25 5.63
C SER A 89 -19.90 24.03 5.28
N TYR A 90 -18.95 24.16 4.35
CA TYR A 90 -17.99 23.09 4.04
C TYR A 90 -17.37 22.46 5.30
N LYS A 91 -17.08 23.26 6.32
CA LYS A 91 -16.55 22.76 7.60
C LYS A 91 -17.51 21.84 8.34
N GLU A 92 -18.81 22.13 8.31
CA GLU A 92 -19.85 21.34 8.97
C GLU A 92 -20.07 20.00 8.25
N SER A 93 -20.14 20.03 6.92
CA SER A 93 -20.18 18.81 6.09
C SER A 93 -18.93 17.97 6.25
N PHE A 94 -17.74 18.59 6.32
CA PHE A 94 -16.47 17.88 6.48
C PHE A 94 -16.40 17.15 7.83
N LEU A 95 -16.75 17.82 8.92
CA LEU A 95 -16.76 17.21 10.26
C LEU A 95 -17.80 16.09 10.38
N SER A 96 -18.94 16.23 9.70
CA SER A 96 -20.00 15.23 9.71
C SER A 96 -19.65 13.98 8.90
N ASN A 97 -18.74 14.10 7.94
CA ASN A 97 -18.29 13.02 7.04
C ASN A 97 -16.86 12.55 7.34
N GLU A 98 -16.34 12.81 8.54
CA GLU A 98 -15.01 12.33 8.91
C GLU A 98 -14.99 10.79 8.88
N PRO A 99 -14.13 10.16 8.05
CA PRO A 99 -14.09 8.72 7.97
C PRO A 99 -13.64 8.14 9.33
N PRO A 100 -14.18 7.00 9.75
CA PRO A 100 -13.80 6.37 11.01
C PRO A 100 -12.30 6.11 11.02
N THR A 101 -11.67 6.37 12.16
CA THR A 101 -10.24 6.09 12.35
C THR A 101 -10.00 4.59 12.19
N LEU A 102 -9.36 4.21 11.08
CA LEU A 102 -9.04 2.81 10.85
C LEU A 102 -7.94 2.38 11.80
N HIS A 103 -8.17 1.28 12.53
CA HIS A 103 -7.10 0.66 13.28
C HIS A 103 -6.03 0.12 12.32
N HIS A 104 -4.76 0.28 12.69
CA HIS A 104 -3.66 -0.29 11.92
C HIS A 104 -3.84 -1.82 11.81
N MET A 105 -3.46 -2.43 10.68
CA MET A 105 -3.69 -3.87 10.46
C MET A 105 -3.12 -4.77 11.57
N THR A 106 -2.12 -4.30 12.31
CA THR A 106 -1.50 -5.02 13.42
C THR A 106 -2.21 -4.83 14.76
N SER A 107 -3.32 -4.08 14.84
CA SER A 107 -3.99 -3.72 16.10
C SER A 107 -4.64 -4.92 16.77
N HIS A 108 -5.08 -5.89 15.97
CA HIS A 108 -5.68 -7.12 16.43
C HIS A 108 -4.65 -8.18 16.84
N TYR A 109 -3.37 -7.97 16.52
CA TYR A 109 -2.31 -8.91 16.84
C TYR A 109 -1.66 -8.55 18.16
N ASN A 110 -1.77 -9.45 19.14
CA ASN A 110 -0.99 -9.33 20.34
C ASN A 110 0.48 -9.65 20.04
N ARG A 111 1.40 -8.77 20.43
CA ARG A 111 2.83 -8.97 20.24
C ARG A 111 3.31 -9.99 21.29
N PRO A 112 3.86 -11.15 20.88
CA PRO A 112 4.40 -12.13 21.83
C PRO A 112 5.52 -11.53 22.67
N GLU A 113 5.81 -12.14 23.83
CA GLU A 113 6.86 -11.65 24.70
C GLU A 113 8.22 -11.73 24.00
N LYS A 114 9.11 -10.79 24.29
CA LYS A 114 10.43 -10.72 23.65
C LYS A 114 11.21 -12.01 23.81
N GLN A 115 11.09 -12.69 24.95
CA GLN A 115 11.81 -13.94 25.23
C GLN A 115 11.33 -15.10 24.33
N GLU A 116 10.03 -15.21 24.10
CA GLU A 116 9.43 -16.20 23.19
C GLU A 116 9.87 -15.98 21.74
N LEU A 117 9.98 -14.72 21.32
CA LEU A 117 10.48 -14.37 19.99
C LEU A 117 11.97 -14.70 19.83
N ILE A 118 12.76 -14.62 20.90
CA ILE A 118 14.18 -14.98 20.90
C ILE A 118 14.34 -16.50 20.81
N SER A 119 13.56 -17.28 21.57
CA SER A 119 13.63 -18.74 21.56
C SER A 119 13.15 -19.34 20.24
N ALA A 120 12.11 -18.76 19.61
CA ALA A 120 11.60 -19.18 18.30
C ALA A 120 12.46 -18.68 17.11
N ARG A 121 13.51 -17.90 17.36
CA ARG A 121 14.34 -17.32 16.31
C ARG A 121 15.22 -18.39 15.64
N HIS A 122 14.75 -18.93 14.52
CA HIS A 122 15.58 -19.73 13.61
C HIS A 122 16.14 -18.85 12.49
N SER A 123 17.47 -18.64 12.48
CA SER A 123 18.13 -17.90 11.40
C SER A 123 18.36 -18.83 10.21
N ARG A 124 18.03 -18.40 8.99
CA ARG A 124 18.43 -19.13 7.77
C ARG A 124 19.95 -19.26 7.60
N LEU A 125 20.70 -18.42 8.33
CA LEU A 125 22.17 -18.39 8.33
C LEU A 125 22.80 -19.09 9.55
N SER A 126 22.02 -19.56 10.53
CA SER A 126 22.58 -20.40 11.59
C SER A 126 22.86 -21.79 11.00
N LYS A 127 24.10 -22.02 10.60
CA LYS A 127 24.62 -23.36 10.32
C LYS A 127 24.64 -24.13 11.64
N THR A 128 23.56 -24.82 11.97
CA THR A 128 23.65 -25.99 12.85
C THR A 128 23.66 -27.19 11.92
N LEU A 129 24.86 -27.60 11.52
CA LEU A 129 25.05 -28.93 10.92
C LEU A 129 24.67 -29.91 12.03
N PRO A 130 23.67 -30.78 11.86
CA PRO A 130 23.44 -31.84 12.84
C PRO A 130 24.68 -32.72 12.88
N ASP A 131 25.17 -32.99 14.09
CA ASP A 131 26.32 -33.86 14.31
C ASP A 131 26.00 -35.24 13.69
N PRO A 132 26.78 -35.74 12.70
CA PRO A 132 26.38 -36.87 11.87
C PRO A 132 26.34 -38.24 12.58
N LEU A 133 26.44 -38.29 13.91
CA LEU A 133 26.52 -39.53 14.70
C LEU A 133 25.40 -39.74 15.72
N SER A 134 24.33 -38.93 15.71
CA SER A 134 23.13 -39.21 16.52
C SER A 134 22.02 -39.87 15.71
N LEU A 135 22.30 -41.06 15.14
CA LEU A 135 21.24 -41.98 14.71
C LEU A 135 20.79 -42.78 15.93
N PRO A 136 19.47 -42.87 16.23
CA PRO A 136 18.98 -43.80 17.24
C PRO A 136 19.28 -45.23 16.77
N ALA A 137 19.83 -46.05 17.67
CA ALA A 137 20.16 -47.44 17.41
C ALA A 137 18.93 -48.20 16.89
N LEU A 138 19.08 -48.85 15.72
CA LEU A 138 18.07 -49.76 15.19
C LEU A 138 17.95 -50.98 16.10
N PRO A 139 16.73 -51.46 16.41
CA PRO A 139 16.56 -52.68 17.18
C PRO A 139 17.08 -53.89 16.39
N SER A 140 17.93 -54.68 17.05
CA SER A 140 18.46 -55.94 16.52
C SER A 140 17.34 -56.89 16.13
N ALA A 141 17.31 -57.32 14.87
CA ALA A 141 16.45 -58.39 14.41
C ALA A 141 16.81 -59.69 15.14
N SER A 142 15.94 -60.16 16.03
CA SER A 142 15.99 -61.51 16.56
C SER A 142 15.42 -62.46 15.51
N SER A 143 16.28 -63.35 15.03
CA SER A 143 15.94 -64.50 14.20
C SER A 143 15.29 -65.63 15.02
N SER A 144 14.31 -66.28 14.40
CA SER A 144 13.63 -67.56 14.75
C SER A 144 12.34 -67.43 15.54
#